data_AF-A0A1V3PCV0-F1
#
_entry.id   AF-A0A1V3PCV0-F1
#
_cell.length_a   1.000
_cell.length_b   1.000
_cell.length_c   1.000
_cell.angle_alpha   90.00
_cell.angle_beta   90.00
_cell.angle_gamma   90.00
#
_symmetry.space_group_name_H-M   'P 1'
#
loop_
_entity.id
_entity.type
_entity.pdbx_description
1 polymer ?
#
loop_
_entity_poly.entity_id
_entity_poly.type
_entity_poly.pdbx_seq_one_letter_code
_entity_poly.pdbx_strand_id
1 'polypeptide(L)'
;MSLAGEGWVRVGTRSEVLPGEFKVVFDGDTPIAVYNIDGDLYAIEDVCTHDGGDLAGGEVFGFEVECPRHGARFDLRSGAVMRPPAVEPVASFPVREEDGAIWTRDDR
;
A
#
# COMPACT_ATOMS: atom_id res chain seq x y z
N MET A 1 -12.08 22.03 0.05
CA MET A 1 -13.03 20.93 0.32
C MET A 1 -12.22 19.84 1.02
N SER A 2 -12.81 19.09 1.94
CA SER A 2 -12.04 18.06 2.66
C SER A 2 -11.83 16.84 1.78
N LEU A 3 -10.71 16.13 1.95
CA LEU A 3 -10.40 14.90 1.19
C LEU A 3 -11.53 13.86 1.24
N ALA A 4 -12.26 13.77 2.36
CA ALA A 4 -13.43 12.91 2.49
C ALA A 4 -14.54 13.21 1.45
N GLY A 5 -14.69 14.46 1.02
CA GLY A 5 -15.63 14.86 -0.02
C GLY A 5 -15.11 14.64 -1.45
N GLU A 6 -13.85 14.25 -1.61
CA GLU A 6 -13.15 14.08 -2.89
C GLU A 6 -12.85 12.60 -3.22
N GLY A 7 -13.53 11.68 -2.55
CA GLY A 7 -13.36 10.23 -2.76
C GLY A 7 -12.09 9.66 -2.14
N TRP A 8 -11.54 10.28 -1.10
CA TRP A 8 -10.43 9.70 -0.36
C TRP A 8 -10.91 8.80 0.77
N VAL A 9 -10.23 7.67 0.93
CA VAL A 9 -10.44 6.73 2.01
C VAL A 9 -9.53 7.07 3.18
N ARG A 10 -10.13 7.17 4.37
CA ARG A 10 -9.37 7.40 5.60
C ARG A 10 -8.64 6.13 6.01
N VAL A 11 -7.31 6.21 6.09
CA VAL A 11 -6.45 5.12 6.56
C VAL A 11 -6.39 5.12 8.10
N GLY A 12 -6.14 6.28 8.70
CA GLY A 12 -5.93 6.39 10.15
C GLY A 12 -5.23 7.68 10.50
N THR A 13 -4.42 7.66 11.55
CA THR A 13 -3.51 8.74 11.96
C THR A 13 -2.08 8.21 12.03
N ARG A 14 -1.10 9.11 12.14
CA ARG A 14 0.31 8.76 12.37
C ARG A 14 0.55 7.85 13.57
N SER A 15 -0.30 7.94 14.60
CA SER A 15 -0.20 7.11 15.81
C SER A 15 -0.82 5.73 15.64
N GLU A 16 -1.59 5.50 14.56
CA GLU A 16 -2.21 4.21 14.23
C GLU A 16 -1.40 3.42 13.18
N VAL A 17 -0.44 4.06 12.51
CA VAL A 17 0.46 3.43 11.53
C VAL A 17 1.87 3.94 11.80
N LEU A 18 2.55 3.33 12.77
CA LEU A 18 3.91 3.71 13.17
C LEU A 18 4.95 3.27 12.13
N PRO A 19 6.18 3.81 12.16
CA PRO A 19 7.25 3.33 11.28
C PRO A 19 7.47 1.82 11.40
N GLY A 20 7.51 1.14 10.25
CA GLY A 20 7.59 -0.32 10.13
C GLY A 20 6.22 -1.03 10.13
N GLU A 21 5.12 -0.30 10.37
CA GLU A 21 3.77 -0.84 10.31
C GLU A 21 3.11 -0.57 8.95
N PHE A 22 2.02 -1.30 8.71
CA PHE A 22 1.14 -1.09 7.56
C PHE A 22 -0.32 -1.13 8.00
N LYS A 23 -1.20 -0.62 7.16
CA LYS A 23 -2.64 -0.75 7.32
C LYS A 23 -3.31 -0.98 5.98
N VAL A 24 -4.25 -1.92 5.95
CA VAL A 24 -5.07 -2.20 4.77
C VAL A 24 -6.41 -1.50 4.91
N VAL A 25 -6.81 -0.79 3.86
CA VAL A 25 -8.14 -0.18 3.72
C VAL A 25 -8.74 -0.55 2.37
N PHE A 26 -10.02 -0.29 2.18
CA PHE A 26 -10.72 -0.58 0.93
C PHE A 26 -11.26 0.71 0.32
N ASP A 27 -10.97 0.92 -0.96
CA ASP A 27 -11.64 1.90 -1.80
C ASP A 27 -12.55 1.17 -2.78
N GLY A 28 -13.84 1.09 -2.46
CA GLY A 28 -14.74 0.13 -3.10
C GLY A 28 -14.31 -1.31 -2.82
N ASP A 29 -14.03 -2.06 -3.90
CA ASP A 29 -13.55 -3.44 -3.85
C ASP A 29 -12.02 -3.56 -3.94
N THR A 30 -11.30 -2.45 -4.13
CA THR A 30 -9.83 -2.45 -4.21
C THR A 30 -9.24 -2.43 -2.79
N PRO A 31 -8.51 -3.48 -2.36
CA PRO A 31 -7.76 -3.42 -1.12
C PRO A 31 -6.44 -2.66 -1.34
N ILE A 32 -6.18 -1.68 -0.48
CA ILE A 32 -5.01 -0.81 -0.53
C ILE A 32 -4.20 -1.01 0.75
N ALA A 33 -2.96 -1.46 0.62
CA ALA A 33 -2.01 -1.56 1.72
C ALA A 33 -1.16 -0.29 1.79
N VAL A 34 -1.27 0.45 2.89
CA VAL A 34 -0.47 1.64 3.18
C VAL A 34 0.62 1.29 4.18
N TYR A 35 1.87 1.39 3.75
CA TYR A 35 3.07 1.11 4.54
C TYR A 35 3.69 2.41 5.04
N ASN A 36 4.22 2.38 6.26
CA ASN A 36 5.06 3.42 6.81
C ASN A 36 6.52 2.94 6.86
N ILE A 37 7.35 3.45 5.96
CA ILE A 37 8.78 3.13 5.87
C ILE A 37 9.56 4.30 6.45
N ASP A 38 10.09 4.13 7.66
CA ASP A 38 10.89 5.14 8.37
C ASP A 38 10.24 6.53 8.48
N GLY A 39 8.91 6.60 8.46
CA GLY A 39 8.13 7.84 8.54
C GLY A 39 7.57 8.33 7.20
N ASP A 40 7.96 7.74 6.08
CA ASP A 40 7.38 8.01 4.77
C ASP A 40 6.29 6.98 4.43
N LEU A 41 5.19 7.46 3.84
CA LEU A 41 4.01 6.64 3.57
C LEU A 41 3.93 6.26 2.09
N TYR A 42 3.65 4.99 1.84
CA TYR A 42 3.52 4.43 0.50
C TYR A 42 2.31 3.53 0.43
N ALA A 43 1.57 3.54 -0.68
CA ALA A 43 0.39 2.72 -0.86
C ALA A 43 0.46 1.94 -2.16
N ILE A 44 0.13 0.65 -2.08
CA ILE A 44 -0.01 -0.24 -3.22
C ILE A 44 -1.29 -1.07 -3.11
N GLU A 45 -1.74 -1.64 -4.22
CA GLU A 45 -2.80 -2.64 -4.20
C GLU A 45 -2.35 -3.89 -3.45
N ASP A 46 -3.18 -4.35 -2.51
CA ASP A 46 -2.88 -5.48 -1.65
C ASP A 46 -3.21 -6.83 -2.31
N VAL A 47 -2.95 -6.93 -3.61
CA VAL A 47 -3.19 -8.14 -4.41
C VAL A 47 -1.97 -8.42 -5.25
N CYS A 48 -1.27 -9.50 -4.93
CA CYS A 48 -0.14 -9.97 -5.70
C CYS A 48 -0.59 -10.38 -7.11
N THR A 49 -0.04 -9.70 -8.13
CA THR A 49 -0.35 -9.93 -9.55
C THR A 49 0.05 -11.32 -10.05
N HIS A 50 0.88 -12.06 -9.31
CA HIS A 50 1.25 -13.42 -9.70
C HIS A 50 0.08 -14.41 -9.61
N ASP A 51 -0.64 -14.44 -8.48
CA ASP A 51 -1.69 -15.45 -8.22
C ASP A 51 -2.71 -14.98 -7.16
N GLY A 52 -2.94 -13.66 -7.05
CA GLY A 52 -4.02 -13.05 -6.28
C GLY A 52 -3.91 -13.13 -4.75
N GLY A 53 -2.73 -13.41 -4.20
CA GLY A 53 -2.54 -13.45 -2.74
C GLY A 53 -2.25 -12.07 -2.14
N ASP A 54 -2.62 -11.87 -0.89
CA ASP A 54 -2.36 -10.62 -0.16
C ASP A 54 -0.85 -10.33 -0.07
N LEU A 55 -0.45 -9.06 -0.16
CA LEU A 55 0.93 -8.61 -0.02
C LEU A 55 1.23 -8.16 1.42
N ALA A 56 0.24 -7.53 2.05
CA ALA A 56 0.25 -7.12 3.44
C ALA A 56 0.53 -8.30 4.36
N GLY A 57 1.38 -8.07 5.36
CA GLY A 57 1.93 -9.12 6.23
C GLY A 57 3.18 -9.80 5.65
N GLY A 58 3.61 -9.45 4.44
CA GLY A 58 4.91 -9.79 3.88
C GLY A 58 6.08 -9.10 4.59
N GLU A 59 7.26 -9.71 4.49
CA GLU A 59 8.50 -9.08 4.97
C GLU A 59 8.89 -7.92 4.04
N VAL A 60 9.35 -6.82 4.63
CA VAL A 60 9.78 -5.63 3.88
C VAL A 60 11.31 -5.52 3.89
N PHE A 61 11.88 -5.45 2.69
CA PHE A 61 13.32 -5.28 2.44
C PHE A 61 13.58 -3.89 1.86
N GLY A 62 13.86 -2.91 2.73
CA GLY A 62 13.98 -1.51 2.31
C GLY A 62 12.64 -0.97 1.84
N PHE A 63 12.45 -0.86 0.53
CA PHE A 63 11.18 -0.45 -0.10
C PHE A 63 10.49 -1.60 -0.82
N GLU A 64 10.92 -2.84 -0.65
CA GLU A 64 10.35 -4.00 -1.35
C GLU A 64 9.50 -4.82 -0.38
N VAL A 65 8.21 -5.00 -0.66
CA VAL A 65 7.41 -6.00 0.07
C VAL A 65 7.51 -7.35 -0.64
N GLU A 66 7.78 -8.40 0.13
CA GLU A 66 7.76 -9.78 -0.36
C GLU A 66 6.39 -10.42 -0.12
N CYS A 67 5.73 -10.87 -1.18
CA CYS A 67 4.50 -11.64 -1.10
C CYS A 67 4.73 -12.91 -0.26
N PRO A 68 4.00 -13.09 0.86
CA PRO A 68 4.19 -14.22 1.78
C PRO A 68 4.03 -15.60 1.12
N ARG A 69 3.29 -15.67 0.01
CA ARG A 69 2.87 -16.93 -0.60
C ARG A 69 3.96 -17.57 -1.46
N HIS A 70 4.50 -16.82 -2.43
CA HIS A 70 5.46 -17.35 -3.41
C HIS A 70 6.75 -16.51 -3.54
N GLY A 71 6.90 -15.45 -2.74
CA GLY A 71 8.14 -14.68 -2.66
C GLY A 71 8.38 -13.65 -3.77
N ALA A 72 7.35 -13.33 -4.56
CA ALA A 72 7.41 -12.19 -5.49
C ALA A 72 7.64 -10.90 -4.70
N ARG A 73 8.42 -9.97 -5.24
CA ARG A 73 8.69 -8.69 -4.57
C ARG A 73 8.23 -7.51 -5.40
N PHE A 74 7.69 -6.51 -4.72
CA PHE A 74 7.18 -5.29 -5.33
C PHE A 74 7.77 -4.07 -4.63
N ASP A 75 8.19 -3.08 -5.40
CA ASP A 75 8.62 -1.79 -4.87
C ASP A 75 7.40 -0.99 -4.39
N LEU A 76 7.37 -0.63 -3.11
CA LEU A 76 6.26 0.07 -2.46
C LEU A 76 6.02 1.48 -3.03
N ARG A 77 7.01 2.09 -3.67
CA ARG A 77 6.93 3.47 -4.16
C ARG A 77 6.27 3.55 -5.54
N SER A 78 6.37 2.48 -6.32
CA SER A 78 5.99 2.45 -7.74
C SER A 78 5.12 1.27 -8.13
N GLY A 79 5.00 0.25 -7.27
CA GLY A 79 4.35 -1.03 -7.58
C GLY A 79 5.15 -1.95 -8.50
N ALA A 80 6.35 -1.53 -8.94
CA ALA A 80 7.16 -2.29 -9.88
C ALA A 80 7.58 -3.65 -9.33
N VAL A 81 7.62 -4.66 -10.20
CA VAL A 81 8.14 -5.99 -9.86
C VAL A 81 9.66 -5.91 -9.66
N MET A 82 10.11 -6.31 -8.49
CA MET A 82 11.53 -6.37 -8.11
C MET A 82 12.06 -7.80 -8.11
N ARG A 83 11.18 -8.79 -7.92
CA ARG A 83 11.55 -10.20 -7.92
C ARG A 83 10.41 -11.09 -8.45
N PRO A 84 10.72 -12.10 -9.30
CA PRO A 84 9.74 -13.12 -9.71
C PRO A 84 9.20 -13.92 -8.51
N PRO A 85 8.05 -14.61 -8.63
CA PRO A 85 7.42 -15.02 -9.89
C PRO A 85 6.42 -14.04 -10.52
N ALA A 86 6.11 -12.91 -9.89
CA ALA A 86 5.32 -11.87 -10.55
C ALA A 86 6.06 -11.32 -11.78
N VAL A 87 5.31 -10.89 -12.79
CA VAL A 87 5.83 -10.24 -14.01
C VAL A 87 5.10 -8.95 -14.35
N GLU A 88 3.96 -8.70 -13.69
CA GLU A 88 3.14 -7.50 -13.84
C GLU A 88 3.24 -6.66 -12.55
N PRO A 89 3.36 -5.32 -12.65
CA PRO A 89 3.40 -4.47 -11.46
C PRO A 89 2.04 -4.45 -10.76
N VAL A 90 2.05 -4.26 -9.44
CA VAL A 90 0.84 -3.83 -8.73
C VAL A 90 0.61 -2.35 -8.95
N ALA A 91 -0.60 -1.89 -8.67
CA ALA A 91 -0.86 -0.46 -8.61
C ALA A 91 -0.18 0.20 -7.41
N SER A 92 0.26 1.44 -7.59
CA SER A 92 0.61 2.35 -6.51
C SER A 92 -0.45 3.44 -6.39
N PHE A 93 -0.72 3.90 -5.18
CA PHE A 93 -1.75 4.89 -4.90
C PHE A 93 -1.18 6.11 -4.18
N PRO A 94 -1.79 7.30 -4.36
CA PRO A 94 -1.34 8.49 -3.66
C PRO A 94 -1.71 8.39 -2.18
N VAL A 95 -0.77 8.78 -1.31
CA VAL A 95 -1.03 8.96 0.13
C VAL A 95 -0.94 10.44 0.47
N ARG A 96 -1.86 10.92 1.31
CA ARG A 96 -1.86 12.30 1.83
C ARG A 96 -2.07 12.32 3.33
N GLU A 97 -1.42 13.28 3.97
CA GLU A 97 -1.71 13.67 5.35
C GLU A 97 -2.43 15.01 5.35
N GLU A 98 -3.64 15.04 5.91
CA GLU A 98 -4.44 16.26 6.05
C GLU A 98 -5.26 16.18 7.34
N ASP A 99 -5.31 17.29 8.07
CA ASP A 99 -6.04 17.43 9.34
C ASP A 99 -5.73 16.32 10.37
N GLY A 100 -4.47 15.86 10.39
CA GLY A 100 -3.99 14.82 11.31
C GLY A 100 -4.38 13.40 10.93
N ALA A 101 -5.00 13.20 9.76
CA ALA A 101 -5.35 11.88 9.22
C ALA A 101 -4.55 11.55 7.96
N ILE A 102 -4.29 10.26 7.79
CA ILE A 102 -3.71 9.65 6.59
C ILE A 102 -4.85 9.23 5.67
N TRP A 103 -4.71 9.54 4.39
CA TRP A 103 -5.70 9.30 3.34
C TRP A 103 -5.05 8.63 2.14
N THR A 104 -5.79 7.74 1.47
CA THR A 104 -5.40 7.12 0.19
C THR A 104 -6.64 7.01 -0.70
N ARG A 105 -6.46 6.67 -1.98
CA ARG A 105 -7.57 6.34 -2.91
C ARG A 105 -7.05 5.53 -4.09
N ASP A 106 -7.91 4.78 -4.74
CA ASP A 106 -7.64 4.25 -6.07
C ASP A 106 -7.84 5.38 -7.10
N ASP A 107 -6.77 5.79 -7.78
CA ASP A 107 -6.80 6.83 -8.82
C ASP A 107 -6.36 6.31 -10.20
N ARG A 108 -6.43 4.99 -10.40
CA ARG A 108 -6.21 4.33 -11.68
C ARG A 108 -7.35 4.54 -12.68
#